data_AF-A0A840DCK7-F1
#
_entry.id   AF-A0A840DCK7-F1
#
_cell.length_a   1.000
_cell.length_b   1.000
_cell.length_c   1.000
_cell.angle_alpha   90.00
_cell.angle_beta   90.00
_cell.angle_gamma   90.00
#
_symmetry.space_group_name_H-M   'P 1'
#
loop_
_entity.id
_entity.type
_entity.pdbx_description
1 polymer ?
#
loop_
_entity_poly.entity_id
_entity_poly.type
_entity_poly.pdbx_seq_one_letter_code
_entity_poly.pdbx_strand_id
1 'polypeptide(L)'
;MPSQLTFEDGDHISSLYGGNGTKLRATHVIGNATTVTDYYGNVIYENGIPKTLLTEAGYVTLPDQKYHYFIQDHQGNNRIIVDQDGNVEEVNHYYPFGGTFAGSSSVQPYKYNGKELDRKGGLDWYDYGARMYDAALGRWHVVDPLSEKYYSVSPYVYCANNPIKYIDPTGMFLDDIYHNEKGQEIFRVKKDDPDRLFVIKTTQTTDQMYGKEQRPQKGIANPISSKSAIDTENAIKTGNLVGEHMSNVQEIGSAKALVSMMSSIKDNGKGGIADANNKEYYGSFDDKRNAINTGSSASGKPSLGKNLVSGSGDFYSHPSGTEKIVKNGQSYTGSWAQPPSKQDISTSSKRMEIVVGMGNKRIYIYNNKGVVATIPITIIK
;
A
#
# COMPACT_ATOMS: atom_id res chain seq x y z
N MET A 1 16.92 6.66 -6.39
CA MET A 1 17.59 5.40 -6.01
C MET A 1 18.90 5.28 -6.78
N PRO A 2 19.95 4.71 -6.21
CA PRO A 2 21.23 4.55 -6.90
C PRO A 2 21.07 3.65 -8.11
N SER A 3 21.52 4.12 -9.28
CA SER A 3 21.50 3.37 -10.53
C SER A 3 22.75 2.53 -10.74
N GLN A 4 23.86 2.90 -10.10
CA GLN A 4 25.14 2.20 -10.18
C GLN A 4 26.00 2.43 -8.94
N LEU A 5 26.63 1.37 -8.45
CA LEU A 5 27.71 1.35 -7.48
C LEU A 5 28.96 0.84 -8.21
N THR A 6 30.10 1.50 -8.02
CA THR A 6 31.39 1.08 -8.60
C THR A 6 32.39 0.89 -7.47
N PHE A 7 33.05 -0.26 -7.45
CA PHE A 7 34.12 -0.60 -6.51
C PHE A 7 35.47 -0.07 -7.02
N GLU A 8 36.46 0.02 -6.14
CA GLU A 8 37.79 0.57 -6.46
C GLU A 8 38.54 -0.24 -7.54
N ASP A 9 38.28 -1.55 -7.60
CA ASP A 9 38.85 -2.47 -8.58
C ASP A 9 38.16 -2.41 -9.97
N GLY A 10 37.14 -1.57 -10.13
CA GLY A 10 36.39 -1.40 -11.38
C GLY A 10 35.16 -2.30 -11.50
N ASP A 11 34.94 -3.20 -10.54
CA ASP A 11 33.70 -3.95 -10.42
C ASP A 11 32.52 -2.99 -10.24
N HIS A 12 31.33 -3.37 -10.70
CA HIS A 12 30.16 -2.52 -10.53
C HIS A 12 28.86 -3.30 -10.45
N ILE A 13 27.91 -2.69 -9.74
CA ILE A 13 26.54 -3.18 -9.60
C ILE A 13 25.64 -2.09 -10.15
N SER A 14 24.83 -2.40 -11.14
CA SER A 14 23.82 -1.48 -11.67
C SER A 14 22.42 -2.01 -11.44
N SER A 15 21.46 -1.10 -11.28
CA SER A 15 20.06 -1.43 -11.02
C SER A 15 19.12 -0.64 -11.93
N LEU A 16 18.10 -1.33 -12.45
CA LEU A 16 17.01 -0.74 -13.24
C LEU A 16 15.74 -0.75 -12.40
N TYR A 17 15.02 0.38 -12.40
CA TYR A 17 13.78 0.54 -11.65
C TYR A 17 12.63 0.95 -12.57
N GLY A 18 11.41 0.51 -12.22
CA GLY A 18 10.19 1.00 -12.84
C GLY A 18 9.84 2.42 -12.37
N GLY A 19 8.90 3.08 -13.06
CA GLY A 19 8.48 4.45 -12.72
C GLY A 19 7.84 4.61 -11.33
N ASN A 20 7.48 3.50 -10.69
CA ASN A 20 6.98 3.44 -9.31
C ASN A 20 8.08 3.11 -8.28
N GLY A 21 9.35 3.04 -8.68
CA GLY A 21 10.47 2.71 -7.81
C GLY A 21 10.71 1.22 -7.56
N THR A 22 9.94 0.31 -8.18
CA THR A 22 10.20 -1.14 -8.05
C THR A 22 11.48 -1.53 -8.78
N LYS A 23 12.41 -2.25 -8.12
CA LYS A 23 13.60 -2.81 -8.77
C LYS A 23 13.17 -3.89 -9.78
N LEU A 24 13.57 -3.72 -11.03
CA LEU A 24 13.25 -4.62 -12.15
C LEU A 24 14.45 -5.49 -12.52
N ARG A 25 15.67 -4.96 -12.38
CA ARG A 25 16.91 -5.69 -12.69
C ARG A 25 18.05 -5.24 -11.80
N ALA A 26 18.92 -6.17 -11.44
CA ALA A 26 20.25 -5.92 -10.93
C ALA A 26 21.28 -6.59 -11.85
N THR A 27 22.32 -5.87 -12.24
CA THR A 27 23.45 -6.40 -13.02
C THR A 27 24.71 -6.25 -12.19
N HIS A 28 25.33 -7.38 -11.86
CA HIS A 28 26.60 -7.45 -11.15
C HIS A 28 27.70 -7.79 -12.15
N VAL A 29 28.68 -6.91 -12.29
CA VAL A 29 29.93 -7.16 -13.02
C VAL A 29 31.04 -7.21 -11.98
N ILE A 30 31.42 -8.43 -11.60
CA ILE A 30 32.40 -8.71 -10.55
C ILE A 30 33.55 -9.53 -11.15
N GLY A 31 34.75 -8.96 -11.20
CA GLY A 31 35.86 -9.44 -12.00
C GLY A 31 35.45 -9.65 -13.46
N ASN A 32 35.64 -10.88 -13.97
CA ASN A 32 35.24 -11.25 -15.33
C ASN A 32 33.81 -11.82 -15.44
N ALA A 33 33.08 -11.89 -14.33
CA ALA A 33 31.75 -12.49 -14.29
C ALA A 33 30.66 -11.43 -14.32
N THR A 34 29.72 -11.59 -15.26
CA THR A 34 28.49 -10.79 -15.30
C THR A 34 27.32 -11.66 -14.90
N THR A 35 26.58 -11.24 -13.88
CA THR A 35 25.29 -11.84 -13.49
C THR A 35 24.18 -10.81 -13.64
N VAL A 36 23.16 -11.13 -14.42
CA VAL A 36 21.96 -10.32 -14.56
C VAL A 36 20.82 -11.01 -13.81
N THR A 37 20.21 -10.30 -12.88
CA THR A 37 19.05 -10.77 -12.11
C THR A 37 17.84 -9.93 -12.47
N ASP A 38 16.80 -10.53 -13.04
CA ASP A 38 15.54 -9.88 -13.37
C ASP A 38 14.45 -10.26 -12.38
N TYR A 39 13.70 -9.27 -11.92
CA TYR A 39 12.61 -9.42 -10.96
C TYR A 39 11.28 -9.16 -11.66
N TYR A 40 10.49 -10.22 -11.84
CA TYR A 40 9.18 -10.14 -12.49
C TYR A 40 8.09 -10.70 -11.58
N GLY A 41 7.42 -9.80 -10.86
CA GLY A 41 6.46 -10.19 -9.83
C GLY A 41 7.15 -11.01 -8.74
N ASN A 42 6.74 -12.26 -8.59
CA ASN A 42 7.34 -13.22 -7.65
C ASN A 42 8.37 -14.16 -8.30
N VAL A 43 8.64 -14.04 -9.60
CA VAL A 43 9.63 -14.87 -10.28
C VAL A 43 10.95 -14.09 -10.43
N ILE A 44 12.04 -14.75 -10.07
CA ILE A 44 13.41 -14.24 -10.21
C ILE A 44 14.09 -15.03 -11.32
N TYR A 45 14.65 -14.31 -12.28
CA TYR A 45 15.44 -14.86 -13.36
C TYR A 45 16.90 -14.51 -13.15
N GLU A 46 17.79 -15.46 -13.40
CA GLU A 46 19.24 -15.25 -13.43
C GLU A 46 19.74 -15.54 -14.83
N ASN A 47 20.37 -14.56 -15.47
CA ASN A 47 20.85 -14.60 -16.85
C ASN A 47 19.76 -15.05 -17.85
N GLY A 48 18.53 -14.57 -17.63
CA GLY A 48 17.35 -14.88 -18.44
C GLY A 48 16.69 -16.24 -18.14
N ILE A 49 17.22 -17.03 -17.21
CA ILE A 49 16.68 -18.34 -16.84
C ILE A 49 15.87 -18.19 -15.55
N PRO A 50 14.60 -18.65 -15.49
CA PRO A 50 13.82 -18.63 -14.27
C PRO A 50 14.47 -19.53 -13.21
N LYS A 51 14.80 -18.96 -12.06
CA LYS A 51 15.56 -19.62 -11.00
C LYS A 51 14.71 -19.86 -9.76
N THR A 52 13.96 -18.84 -9.34
CA THR A 52 13.23 -18.87 -8.07
C THR A 52 11.83 -18.30 -8.27
N LEU A 53 10.84 -18.98 -7.70
CA LEU A 53 9.49 -18.45 -7.51
C LEU A 53 9.28 -18.21 -6.01
N LEU A 54 9.13 -16.96 -5.60
CA LEU A 54 8.80 -16.60 -4.23
C LEU A 54 7.34 -16.95 -3.92
N THR A 55 7.13 -17.44 -2.70
CA THR A 55 5.82 -17.81 -2.17
C THR A 55 5.62 -17.16 -0.80
N GLU A 56 4.38 -17.19 -0.29
CA GLU A 56 4.06 -16.66 1.05
C GLU A 56 4.88 -17.32 2.17
N ALA A 57 5.16 -18.62 2.05
CA ALA A 57 5.79 -19.43 3.08
C ALA A 57 7.29 -19.69 2.84
N GLY A 58 7.87 -19.20 1.74
CA GLY A 58 9.19 -19.63 1.28
C GLY A 58 9.40 -19.41 -0.20
N TYR A 59 10.00 -20.37 -0.90
CA TYR A 59 10.23 -20.29 -2.34
C TYR A 59 10.27 -21.66 -2.99
N VAL A 60 10.14 -21.66 -4.32
CA VAL A 60 10.37 -22.83 -5.17
C VAL A 60 11.58 -22.59 -6.04
N THR A 61 12.53 -23.52 -6.07
CA THR A 61 13.58 -23.55 -7.09
C THR A 61 12.98 -24.09 -8.37
N LEU A 62 12.92 -23.27 -9.41
CA LEU A 62 12.23 -23.62 -10.65
C LEU A 62 12.94 -24.69 -11.50
N PRO A 63 14.29 -24.78 -11.52
CA PRO A 63 14.97 -25.83 -12.28
C PRO A 63 14.63 -27.26 -11.85
N ASP A 64 14.43 -27.50 -10.55
CA ASP A 64 14.16 -28.83 -9.98
C ASP A 64 12.80 -28.92 -9.25
N GLN A 65 12.03 -27.84 -9.24
CA GLN A 65 10.66 -27.73 -8.70
C GLN A 65 10.55 -28.10 -7.22
N LYS A 66 11.58 -27.84 -6.43
CA LYS A 66 11.57 -28.13 -4.99
C LYS A 66 11.04 -26.97 -4.18
N TYR A 67 10.27 -27.28 -3.14
CA TYR A 67 9.78 -26.30 -2.19
C TYR A 67 10.76 -26.15 -1.04
N HIS A 68 10.94 -24.90 -0.62
CA HIS A 68 11.74 -24.49 0.53
C HIS A 68 10.89 -23.56 1.38
N TYR A 69 10.89 -23.77 2.70
CA TYR A 69 10.04 -23.04 3.63
C TYR A 69 10.86 -22.20 4.59
N PHE A 70 10.39 -20.98 4.83
CA PHE A 70 10.95 -20.06 5.82
C PHE A 70 10.33 -20.30 7.18
N ILE A 71 11.17 -20.50 8.19
CA ILE A 71 10.79 -20.41 9.60
C ILE A 71 11.24 -19.06 10.12
N GLN A 72 10.28 -18.20 10.43
CA GLN A 72 10.51 -16.80 10.74
C GLN A 72 10.34 -16.51 12.24
N ASP A 73 11.06 -15.49 12.73
CA ASP A 73 10.80 -14.93 14.06
C ASP A 73 9.67 -13.88 14.03
N HIS A 74 9.37 -13.29 15.19
CA HIS A 74 8.31 -12.29 15.33
C HIS A 74 8.47 -11.04 14.45
N GLN A 75 9.66 -10.80 13.89
CA GLN A 75 9.94 -9.67 13.00
C GLN A 75 10.00 -10.06 11.52
N GLY A 76 9.61 -11.30 11.21
CA GLY A 76 9.68 -11.83 9.85
C GLY A 76 11.11 -12.12 9.39
N ASN A 77 12.09 -12.24 10.29
CA ASN A 77 13.46 -12.61 9.90
C ASN A 77 13.51 -14.10 9.56
N ASN A 78 14.10 -14.48 8.43
CA ASN A 78 14.25 -15.88 8.04
C ASN A 78 15.31 -16.57 8.91
N ARG A 79 14.89 -17.25 9.98
CA ARG A 79 15.78 -17.89 10.96
C ARG A 79 16.26 -19.26 10.51
N ILE A 80 15.37 -20.04 9.91
CA ILE A 80 15.68 -21.38 9.41
C ILE A 80 15.03 -21.51 8.04
N ILE A 81 15.72 -22.15 7.11
CA ILE A 81 15.16 -22.62 5.85
C ILE A 81 15.17 -24.14 5.90
N VAL A 82 14.02 -24.72 5.59
CA VAL A 82 13.84 -26.17 5.51
C VAL A 82 13.38 -26.56 4.11
N ASP A 83 13.85 -27.70 3.63
CA ASP A 83 13.35 -28.28 2.38
C ASP A 83 11.93 -28.86 2.56
N GLN A 84 11.36 -29.33 1.45
CA GLN A 84 10.03 -29.93 1.42
C GLN A 84 9.86 -31.21 2.26
N ASP A 85 10.96 -31.86 2.61
CA ASP A 85 10.99 -33.08 3.42
C ASP A 85 11.23 -32.74 4.92
N GLY A 86 11.44 -31.46 5.24
CA GLY A 86 11.64 -30.95 6.60
C GLY A 86 13.10 -30.94 7.06
N ASN A 87 14.07 -31.16 6.17
CA ASN A 87 15.49 -31.08 6.52
C ASN A 87 15.94 -29.62 6.56
N VAL A 88 16.82 -29.29 7.51
CA VAL A 88 17.38 -27.94 7.65
C VAL A 88 18.45 -27.69 6.59
N GLU A 89 18.27 -26.64 5.78
CA GLU A 89 19.21 -26.22 4.73
C GLU A 89 20.05 -25.01 5.16
N GLU A 90 19.45 -24.09 5.92
CA GLU A 90 20.09 -22.86 6.35
C GLU A 90 19.59 -22.44 7.74
N VAL A 91 20.50 -21.91 8.57
CA VAL A 91 20.20 -21.29 9.86
C VAL A 91 20.83 -19.90 9.89
N ASN A 92 20.09 -18.90 10.36
CA ASN A 92 20.56 -17.53 10.53
C ASN A 92 20.29 -17.00 11.95
N HIS A 93 21.29 -16.31 12.50
CA HIS A 93 21.19 -15.54 13.72
C HIS A 93 21.60 -14.10 13.47
N TYR A 94 20.73 -13.17 13.87
CA TYR A 94 20.87 -11.75 13.58
C TYR A 94 21.15 -10.94 14.84
N TYR A 95 22.06 -9.97 14.74
CA TYR A 95 22.10 -8.85 15.65
C TYR A 95 20.78 -8.04 15.53
N PRO A 96 20.45 -7.20 16.51
CA PRO A 96 19.22 -6.41 16.46
C PRO A 96 19.05 -5.56 15.19
N PHE A 97 20.16 -5.13 14.58
CA PHE A 97 20.13 -4.33 13.34
C PHE A 97 20.29 -5.18 12.06
N GLY A 98 20.18 -6.50 12.15
CA GLY A 98 20.09 -7.38 10.98
C GLY A 98 21.39 -7.95 10.44
N GLY A 99 22.54 -7.61 11.04
CA GLY A 99 23.82 -8.24 10.71
C GLY A 99 23.82 -9.70 11.16
N THR A 100 24.22 -10.63 10.30
CA THR A 100 24.31 -12.05 10.66
C THR A 100 25.53 -12.30 11.54
N PHE A 101 25.36 -12.78 12.77
CA PHE A 101 26.47 -13.09 13.68
C PHE A 101 26.83 -14.57 13.75
N ALA A 102 25.90 -15.44 13.39
CA ALA A 102 26.10 -16.87 13.29
C ALA A 102 25.11 -17.44 12.27
N GLY A 103 25.47 -18.57 11.67
CA GLY A 103 24.61 -19.27 10.74
C GLY A 103 25.30 -20.45 10.07
N SER A 104 24.59 -21.12 9.18
CA SER A 104 25.13 -22.19 8.33
C SER A 104 25.28 -21.70 6.87
N SER A 105 25.32 -22.63 5.91
CA SER A 105 25.41 -22.33 4.48
C SER A 105 24.30 -21.39 4.02
N SER A 106 24.67 -20.37 3.22
CA SER A 106 23.70 -19.49 2.59
C SER A 106 23.18 -20.12 1.29
N VAL A 107 21.92 -20.54 1.25
CA VAL A 107 21.29 -21.18 0.08
C VAL A 107 20.46 -20.20 -0.75
N GLN A 108 20.09 -19.05 -0.17
CA GLN A 108 19.20 -18.04 -0.79
C GLN A 108 19.46 -16.63 -0.22
N PRO A 109 19.12 -15.52 -0.91
CA PRO A 109 19.53 -14.17 -0.50
C PRO A 109 18.58 -13.43 0.47
N TYR A 110 17.34 -13.89 0.70
CA TYR A 110 16.35 -13.26 1.57
C TYR A 110 16.58 -13.58 3.06
N LYS A 111 17.00 -12.59 3.86
CA LYS A 111 17.44 -12.79 5.25
C LYS A 111 16.60 -12.00 6.26
N TYR A 112 17.13 -10.88 6.75
CA TYR A 112 16.54 -10.02 7.77
C TYR A 112 15.30 -9.28 7.22
N ASN A 113 14.20 -9.29 7.98
CA ASN A 113 12.85 -8.84 7.58
C ASN A 113 12.38 -9.35 6.20
N GLY A 114 12.83 -10.54 5.79
CA GLY A 114 12.54 -11.10 4.48
C GLY A 114 13.12 -10.29 3.31
N LYS A 115 14.09 -9.39 3.55
CA LYS A 115 14.72 -8.57 2.51
C LYS A 115 15.89 -9.29 1.86
N GLU A 116 16.04 -9.05 0.57
CA GLU A 116 17.17 -9.54 -0.20
C GLU A 116 18.46 -8.88 0.29
N LEU A 117 19.43 -9.69 0.68
CA LEU A 117 20.78 -9.30 1.05
C LEU A 117 21.70 -9.49 -0.15
N ASP A 118 22.22 -8.38 -0.67
CA ASP A 118 23.22 -8.42 -1.72
C ASP A 118 24.62 -8.49 -1.11
N ARG A 119 25.33 -9.58 -1.42
CA ARG A 119 26.70 -9.85 -0.97
C ARG A 119 27.75 -9.83 -2.07
N LYS A 120 27.35 -9.53 -3.30
CA LYS A 120 28.27 -9.60 -4.44
C LYS A 120 29.29 -8.46 -4.37
N GLY A 121 30.54 -8.74 -4.73
CA GLY A 121 31.64 -7.77 -4.62
C GLY A 121 32.01 -7.39 -3.18
N GLY A 122 31.63 -8.21 -2.19
CA GLY A 122 31.88 -7.89 -0.76
C GLY A 122 30.90 -6.87 -0.18
N LEU A 123 29.79 -6.59 -0.88
CA LEU A 123 28.69 -5.82 -0.33
C LEU A 123 28.02 -6.59 0.83
N ASP A 124 27.24 -5.90 1.66
CA ASP A 124 26.42 -6.54 2.71
C ASP A 124 25.16 -5.69 2.94
N TRP A 125 24.46 -5.37 1.85
CA TRP A 125 23.36 -4.41 1.86
C TRP A 125 22.02 -5.08 1.62
N TYR A 126 21.03 -4.70 2.41
CA TYR A 126 19.65 -5.14 2.24
C TYR A 126 18.88 -4.19 1.33
N ASP A 127 18.15 -4.75 0.38
CA ASP A 127 17.22 -3.99 -0.45
C ASP A 127 15.82 -3.94 0.19
N TYR A 128 15.44 -2.75 0.66
CA TYR A 128 14.12 -2.48 1.23
C TYR A 128 13.14 -1.86 0.23
N GLY A 129 13.51 -1.76 -1.04
CA GLY A 129 12.74 -1.10 -2.09
C GLY A 129 13.10 0.37 -2.18
N ALA A 130 12.69 1.20 -1.22
CA ALA A 130 12.96 2.63 -1.31
C ALA A 130 14.44 3.01 -1.07
N ARG A 131 15.13 2.21 -0.25
CA ARG A 131 16.48 2.48 0.23
C ARG A 131 17.27 1.19 0.39
N MET A 132 18.59 1.29 0.21
CA MET A 132 19.53 0.24 0.58
C MET A 132 19.94 0.43 2.04
N TYR A 133 19.94 -0.66 2.80
CA TYR A 133 20.21 -0.67 4.24
C TYR A 133 21.52 -1.39 4.56
N ASP A 134 22.36 -0.72 5.33
CA ASP A 134 23.58 -1.28 5.88
C ASP A 134 23.30 -1.84 7.28
N ALA A 135 23.33 -3.16 7.41
CA ALA A 135 23.09 -3.80 8.69
C ALA A 135 24.31 -3.74 9.63
N ALA A 136 25.51 -3.51 9.12
CA ALA A 136 26.71 -3.32 9.93
C ALA A 136 26.71 -1.93 10.59
N LEU A 137 26.24 -0.90 9.87
CA LEU A 137 26.07 0.45 10.42
C LEU A 137 24.74 0.64 11.16
N GLY A 138 23.73 -0.15 10.85
CA GLY A 138 22.36 0.06 11.31
C GLY A 138 21.73 1.32 10.72
N ARG A 139 22.03 1.64 9.46
CA ARG A 139 21.68 2.91 8.80
C ARG A 139 21.30 2.72 7.33
N TRP A 140 20.54 3.67 6.80
CA TRP A 140 20.30 3.80 5.37
C TRP A 140 21.50 4.44 4.67
N HIS A 141 21.77 4.06 3.42
CA HIS A 141 22.82 4.72 2.61
C HIS A 141 22.39 6.05 2.00
N VAL A 142 21.10 6.36 2.04
CA VAL A 142 20.54 7.58 1.45
C VAL A 142 19.57 8.23 2.44
N VAL A 143 19.42 9.54 2.28
CA VAL A 143 18.44 10.35 3.02
C VAL A 143 17.04 9.76 2.82
N ASP A 144 16.30 9.61 3.92
CA ASP A 144 14.87 9.28 3.87
C ASP A 144 14.12 10.26 2.96
N PRO A 145 13.40 9.79 1.92
CA PRO A 145 12.55 10.65 1.11
C PRO A 145 11.52 11.46 1.92
N LEU A 146 11.23 11.02 3.15
CA LEU A 146 10.28 11.65 4.07
C LEU A 146 10.97 12.36 5.23
N SER A 147 12.29 12.60 5.17
CA SER A 147 13.04 13.22 6.28
C SER A 147 12.46 14.56 6.73
N GLU A 148 11.86 15.33 5.82
CA GLU A 148 11.22 16.61 6.12
C GLU A 148 9.95 16.49 6.98
N LYS A 149 9.38 15.29 7.11
CA LYS A 149 8.23 15.06 7.99
C LYS A 149 8.65 14.91 9.46
N TYR A 150 9.92 14.61 9.74
CA TYR A 150 10.38 14.20 11.07
C TYR A 150 11.71 14.86 11.47
N TYR A 151 11.68 16.17 11.71
CA TYR A 151 12.90 16.96 12.01
C TYR A 151 13.69 16.52 13.25
N SER A 152 13.05 15.82 14.19
CA SER A 152 13.69 15.31 15.42
C SER A 152 14.46 13.99 15.20
N VAL A 153 14.41 13.42 13.99
CA VAL A 153 14.97 12.11 13.67
C VAL A 153 15.97 12.24 12.52
N SER A 154 17.12 11.55 12.65
CA SER A 154 18.13 11.55 11.59
C SER A 154 17.57 10.95 10.29
N PRO A 155 17.83 11.56 9.12
CA PRO A 155 17.36 11.07 7.82
C PRO A 155 17.93 9.69 7.43
N TYR A 156 18.94 9.20 8.15
CA TYR A 156 19.58 7.91 7.88
C TYR A 156 19.22 6.83 8.90
N VAL A 157 18.33 7.13 9.86
CA VAL A 157 18.03 6.18 10.94
C VAL A 157 17.17 5.02 10.42
N TYR A 158 17.55 3.80 10.80
CA TYR A 158 16.68 2.65 10.66
C TYR A 158 15.79 2.52 11.90
N CYS A 159 14.48 2.41 11.69
CA CYS A 159 13.50 2.09 12.74
C CYS A 159 13.58 2.95 14.02
N ALA A 160 13.90 4.25 13.89
CA ALA A 160 14.16 5.15 15.04
C ALA A 160 15.12 4.56 16.10
N ASN A 161 16.12 3.78 15.67
CA ASN A 161 17.06 3.06 16.53
C ASN A 161 16.42 2.02 17.47
N ASN A 162 15.18 1.58 17.23
CA ASN A 162 14.56 0.49 17.98
C ASN A 162 14.13 -0.65 17.03
N PRO A 163 15.09 -1.33 16.39
CA PRO A 163 14.82 -2.36 15.41
C PRO A 163 14.31 -3.66 16.02
N ILE A 164 14.21 -3.78 17.36
CA ILE A 164 13.56 -4.92 18.03
C ILE A 164 12.04 -4.74 18.03
N LYS A 165 11.58 -3.49 18.13
CA LYS A 165 10.15 -3.16 18.19
C LYS A 165 9.57 -2.87 16.80
N TYR A 166 10.39 -2.36 15.90
CA TYR A 166 9.96 -1.74 14.65
C TYR A 166 10.63 -2.41 13.45
N ILE A 167 9.92 -2.39 12.32
CA ILE A 167 10.39 -2.86 11.02
C ILE A 167 10.02 -1.78 10.02
N ASP A 168 10.93 -1.41 9.12
CA ASP A 168 10.62 -0.54 7.99
C ASP A 168 10.29 -1.42 6.78
N PRO A 169 9.03 -1.69 6.42
CA PRO A 169 8.75 -2.67 5.37
C PRO A 169 9.04 -2.14 3.96
N THR A 170 9.07 -0.82 3.77
CA THR A 170 9.17 -0.19 2.44
C THR A 170 10.46 0.60 2.26
N GLY A 171 11.28 0.72 3.31
CA GLY A 171 12.39 1.66 3.35
C GLY A 171 11.92 3.10 3.45
N MET A 172 10.75 3.41 4.00
CA MET A 172 10.23 4.78 4.16
C MET A 172 9.57 5.01 5.53
N PHE A 173 10.04 4.32 6.56
CA PHE A 173 9.39 4.26 7.86
C PHE A 173 9.55 5.55 8.64
N LEU A 174 8.43 6.00 9.23
CA LEU A 174 8.38 6.26 10.67
C LEU A 174 6.98 6.44 11.26
N ASP A 175 5.89 6.55 10.49
CA ASP A 175 4.56 6.88 11.02
C ASP A 175 3.37 6.35 10.16
N ASP A 176 3.42 5.07 9.78
CA ASP A 176 2.35 4.42 8.99
C ASP A 176 1.35 3.68 9.88
N ILE A 177 0.06 3.71 9.52
CA ILE A 177 -0.96 2.79 10.03
C ILE A 177 -1.60 2.04 8.87
N TYR A 178 -1.67 0.73 9.01
CA TYR A 178 -2.35 -0.14 8.07
C TYR A 178 -3.70 -0.58 8.61
N HIS A 179 -4.74 -0.46 7.80
CA HIS A 179 -6.07 -0.98 8.08
C HIS A 179 -6.48 -2.01 7.02
N ASN A 180 -7.33 -2.94 7.40
CA ASN A 180 -8.04 -3.75 6.41
C ASN A 180 -9.27 -2.99 5.86
N GLU A 181 -9.91 -3.55 4.84
CA GLU A 181 -11.11 -2.97 4.20
C GLU A 181 -12.29 -2.74 5.19
N LYS A 182 -12.30 -3.45 6.32
CA LYS A 182 -13.30 -3.28 7.39
C LYS A 182 -12.96 -2.14 8.35
N GLY A 183 -11.82 -1.47 8.17
CA GLY A 183 -11.33 -0.41 9.04
C GLY A 183 -10.73 -0.91 10.34
N GLN A 184 -10.35 -2.20 10.42
CA GLN A 184 -9.61 -2.72 11.57
C GLN A 184 -8.13 -2.38 11.39
N GLU A 185 -7.50 -1.82 12.42
CA GLU A 185 -6.07 -1.58 12.45
C GLU A 185 -5.32 -2.92 12.48
N ILE A 186 -4.44 -3.13 11.51
CA ILE A 186 -3.62 -4.34 11.34
C ILE A 186 -2.28 -4.13 12.02
N PHE A 187 -1.65 -3.00 11.74
CA PHE A 187 -0.32 -2.65 12.22
C PHE A 187 -0.18 -1.13 12.29
N ARG A 188 0.52 -0.67 13.32
CA ARG A 188 0.80 0.74 13.55
C ARG A 188 2.25 0.89 13.97
N VAL A 189 2.94 1.78 13.29
CA VAL A 189 4.35 2.07 13.54
C VAL A 189 4.56 2.80 14.88
N LYS A 190 3.83 3.90 15.13
CA LYS A 190 3.87 4.63 16.41
C LYS A 190 2.47 4.97 16.89
N LYS A 191 2.30 5.00 18.22
CA LYS A 191 1.01 5.24 18.87
C LYS A 191 0.51 6.69 18.71
N ASP A 192 1.42 7.66 18.78
CA ASP A 192 1.03 9.03 19.17
C ASP A 192 1.03 10.09 18.05
N ASP A 193 1.39 9.78 16.80
CA ASP A 193 1.18 10.72 15.68
C ASP A 193 1.29 10.03 14.30
N PRO A 194 0.25 9.34 13.83
CA PRO A 194 0.30 8.65 12.54
C PRO A 194 0.14 9.61 11.36
N ASP A 195 1.20 9.73 10.58
CA ASP A 195 1.28 10.64 9.44
C ASP A 195 0.64 10.08 8.17
N ARG A 196 0.65 8.77 7.98
CA ARG A 196 0.10 8.13 6.77
C ARG A 196 -0.76 6.93 7.12
N LEU A 197 -1.93 6.90 6.52
CA LEU A 197 -2.90 5.83 6.67
C LEU A 197 -3.00 5.07 5.37
N PHE A 198 -2.85 3.77 5.50
CA PHE A 198 -2.88 2.80 4.44
C PHE A 198 -4.06 1.86 4.65
N VAL A 199 -4.66 1.43 3.55
CA VAL A 199 -5.71 0.41 3.56
C VAL A 199 -5.40 -0.68 2.55
N ILE A 200 -5.68 -1.93 2.91
CA ILE A 200 -5.68 -3.02 1.93
C ILE A 200 -6.76 -2.76 0.88
N LYS A 201 -6.41 -2.93 -0.40
CA LYS A 201 -7.31 -2.72 -1.54
C LYS A 201 -8.60 -3.53 -1.40
N THR A 202 -9.66 -3.02 -2.03
CA THR A 202 -11.01 -3.59 -1.90
C THR A 202 -11.08 -5.02 -2.45
N THR A 203 -11.85 -5.88 -1.79
CA THR A 203 -12.22 -7.20 -2.31
C THR A 203 -13.60 -7.19 -2.98
N GLN A 204 -14.31 -6.06 -2.89
CA GLN A 204 -15.67 -5.93 -3.43
C GLN A 204 -15.64 -5.83 -4.95
N THR A 205 -16.30 -6.80 -5.58
CA THR A 205 -16.59 -6.76 -7.02
C THR A 205 -17.51 -5.58 -7.37
N THR A 206 -17.50 -5.18 -8.64
CA THR A 206 -18.42 -4.16 -9.17
C THR A 206 -19.88 -4.48 -8.83
N ASP A 207 -20.31 -5.74 -8.91
CA ASP A 207 -21.69 -6.10 -8.61
C ASP A 207 -22.01 -6.07 -7.11
N GLN A 208 -21.03 -6.39 -6.25
CA GLN A 208 -21.20 -6.23 -4.79
C GLN A 208 -21.29 -4.75 -4.40
N MET A 209 -20.52 -3.89 -5.08
CA MET A 209 -20.46 -2.46 -4.77
C MET A 209 -21.63 -1.65 -5.35
N TYR A 210 -22.08 -1.99 -6.56
CA TYR A 210 -23.06 -1.20 -7.32
C TYR A 210 -24.40 -1.94 -7.56
N GLY A 211 -24.48 -3.22 -7.24
CA GLY A 211 -25.60 -4.09 -7.58
C GLY A 211 -25.48 -4.71 -8.98
N LYS A 212 -26.19 -5.81 -9.23
CA LYS A 212 -26.12 -6.57 -10.50
C LYS A 212 -26.81 -5.88 -11.69
N GLU A 213 -27.76 -4.99 -11.41
CA GLU A 213 -28.53 -4.32 -12.45
C GLU A 213 -27.65 -3.41 -13.31
N GLN A 214 -27.91 -3.40 -14.63
CA GLN A 214 -27.30 -2.44 -15.54
C GLN A 214 -27.93 -1.06 -15.32
N ARG A 215 -27.10 -0.07 -14.99
CA ARG A 215 -27.52 1.33 -14.81
C ARG A 215 -26.62 2.23 -15.66
N PRO A 216 -27.15 3.27 -16.32
CA PRO A 216 -26.36 4.13 -17.21
C PRO A 216 -25.12 4.75 -16.55
N GLN A 217 -25.20 5.07 -15.25
CA GLN A 217 -24.13 5.70 -14.46
C GLN A 217 -23.41 4.72 -13.52
N LYS A 218 -23.53 3.40 -13.74
CA LYS A 218 -22.86 2.38 -12.92
C LYS A 218 -21.34 2.49 -13.07
N GLY A 219 -20.66 2.75 -11.95
CA GLY A 219 -19.19 2.76 -11.90
C GLY A 219 -18.58 1.36 -11.99
N ILE A 220 -17.27 1.28 -11.78
CA ILE A 220 -16.50 0.03 -11.81
C ILE A 220 -15.56 -0.03 -10.60
N ALA A 221 -15.32 -1.24 -10.10
CA ALA A 221 -14.31 -1.54 -9.10
C ALA A 221 -13.17 -2.37 -9.71
N ASN A 222 -11.97 -2.22 -9.16
CA ASN A 222 -10.77 -2.98 -9.50
C ASN A 222 -10.28 -3.74 -8.25
N PRO A 223 -11.00 -4.79 -7.82
CA PRO A 223 -10.71 -5.48 -6.57
C PRO A 223 -9.49 -6.40 -6.68
N ILE A 224 -8.87 -6.65 -5.53
CA ILE A 224 -7.96 -7.78 -5.35
C ILE A 224 -8.74 -9.02 -4.91
N SER A 225 -8.13 -10.20 -5.01
CA SER A 225 -8.76 -11.43 -4.50
C SER A 225 -8.84 -11.42 -2.97
N SER A 226 -9.81 -12.14 -2.39
CA SER A 226 -9.90 -12.28 -0.93
C SER A 226 -8.68 -12.98 -0.34
N LYS A 227 -8.04 -13.91 -1.08
CA LYS A 227 -6.79 -14.55 -0.66
C LYS A 227 -5.67 -13.51 -0.62
N SER A 228 -5.47 -12.74 -1.70
CA SER A 228 -4.47 -11.66 -1.74
C SER A 228 -4.65 -10.65 -0.60
N ALA A 229 -5.89 -10.29 -0.25
CA ALA A 229 -6.16 -9.41 0.88
C ALA A 229 -5.73 -10.01 2.23
N ILE A 230 -6.03 -11.29 2.47
CA ILE A 230 -5.63 -12.02 3.68
C ILE A 230 -4.11 -12.12 3.77
N ASP A 231 -3.46 -12.43 2.65
CA ASP A 231 -2.01 -12.63 2.61
C ASP A 231 -1.28 -11.31 2.82
N THR A 232 -1.79 -10.22 2.23
CA THR A 232 -1.29 -8.88 2.50
C THR A 232 -1.51 -8.50 3.97
N GLU A 233 -2.66 -8.83 4.57
CA GLU A 233 -2.88 -8.58 6.00
C GLU A 233 -1.85 -9.33 6.87
N ASN A 234 -1.55 -10.59 6.55
CA ASN A 234 -0.53 -11.37 7.24
C ASN A 234 0.87 -10.78 7.05
N ALA A 235 1.23 -10.41 5.82
CA ALA A 235 2.50 -9.79 5.49
C ALA A 235 2.72 -8.46 6.23
N ILE A 236 1.66 -7.66 6.41
CA ILE A 236 1.72 -6.43 7.21
C ILE A 236 1.99 -6.78 8.69
N LYS A 237 1.30 -7.79 9.25
CA LYS A 237 1.49 -8.20 10.65
C LYS A 237 2.90 -8.72 10.93
N THR A 238 3.53 -9.37 9.96
CA THR A 238 4.88 -9.93 10.08
C THR A 238 5.99 -8.99 9.60
N GLY A 239 5.63 -7.79 9.10
CA GLY A 239 6.59 -6.81 8.57
C GLY A 239 7.17 -7.15 7.19
N ASN A 240 6.65 -8.17 6.51
CA ASN A 240 7.08 -8.62 5.18
C ASN A 240 6.27 -7.97 4.04
N LEU A 241 6.01 -6.66 4.10
CA LEU A 241 5.26 -5.96 3.06
C LEU A 241 6.14 -5.68 1.84
N VAL A 242 6.27 -6.65 0.94
CA VAL A 242 7.04 -6.58 -0.32
C VAL A 242 6.22 -7.00 -1.53
N GLY A 243 6.73 -6.74 -2.73
CA GLY A 243 6.20 -7.29 -3.98
C GLY A 243 4.70 -7.05 -4.17
N GLU A 244 3.95 -8.13 -4.40
CA GLU A 244 2.50 -8.09 -4.60
C GLU A 244 1.79 -7.50 -3.38
N HIS A 245 2.22 -7.83 -2.16
CA HIS A 245 1.58 -7.33 -0.93
C HIS A 245 1.68 -5.82 -0.83
N MET A 246 2.84 -5.24 -1.16
CA MET A 246 3.03 -3.79 -1.22
C MET A 246 2.12 -3.15 -2.28
N SER A 247 1.91 -3.83 -3.42
CA SER A 247 1.00 -3.35 -4.46
C SER A 247 -0.47 -3.47 -4.08
N ASN A 248 -0.81 -4.29 -3.09
CA ASN A 248 -2.16 -4.52 -2.58
C ASN A 248 -2.58 -3.54 -1.47
N VAL A 249 -1.73 -2.57 -1.14
CA VAL A 249 -2.04 -1.52 -0.16
C VAL A 249 -2.17 -0.17 -0.87
N GLN A 250 -3.09 0.67 -0.39
CA GLN A 250 -3.33 2.01 -0.90
C GLN A 250 -3.16 3.04 0.23
N GLU A 251 -2.31 4.04 0.02
CA GLU A 251 -2.27 5.24 0.88
C GLU A 251 -3.55 6.05 0.68
N ILE A 252 -4.17 6.49 1.77
CA ILE A 252 -5.40 7.29 1.74
C ILE A 252 -5.26 8.66 2.41
N GLY A 253 -4.00 9.06 2.70
CA GLY A 253 -3.66 10.31 3.36
C GLY A 253 -3.39 10.12 4.86
N SER A 254 -3.38 11.23 5.60
CA SER A 254 -3.13 11.23 7.06
C SER A 254 -4.42 11.24 7.87
N ALA A 255 -4.38 10.85 9.14
CA ALA A 255 -5.52 11.02 10.05
C ALA A 255 -5.98 12.48 10.09
N LYS A 256 -5.03 13.43 10.17
CA LYS A 256 -5.31 14.88 10.12
C LYS A 256 -6.04 15.31 8.85
N ALA A 257 -5.60 14.83 7.69
CA ALA A 257 -6.24 15.12 6.40
C ALA A 257 -7.68 14.64 6.39
N LEU A 258 -7.90 13.39 6.79
CA LEU A 258 -9.24 12.81 6.82
C LEU A 258 -10.17 13.51 7.82
N VAL A 259 -9.67 13.89 9.00
CA VAL A 259 -10.42 14.71 9.98
C VAL A 259 -10.75 16.08 9.40
N SER A 260 -9.80 16.75 8.76
CA SER A 260 -9.99 18.06 8.14
C SER A 260 -10.99 18.01 6.99
N MET A 261 -10.90 16.97 6.15
CA MET A 261 -11.88 16.66 5.10
C MET A 261 -13.28 16.51 5.69
N MET A 262 -13.47 15.60 6.65
CA MET A 262 -14.79 15.36 7.25
C MET A 262 -15.35 16.60 7.94
N SER A 263 -14.50 17.42 8.56
CA SER A 263 -14.93 18.67 9.20
C SER A 263 -15.46 19.71 8.20
N SER A 264 -15.07 19.62 6.92
CA SER A 264 -15.58 20.49 5.85
C SER A 264 -16.95 20.05 5.31
N ILE A 265 -17.36 18.81 5.56
CA ILE A 265 -18.62 18.21 5.07
C ILE A 265 -19.72 18.45 6.12
N LYS A 266 -20.82 19.11 5.72
CA LYS A 266 -21.93 19.42 6.65
C LYS A 266 -23.09 18.40 6.60
N ASP A 267 -23.05 17.47 5.65
CA ASP A 267 -23.96 16.33 5.62
C ASP A 267 -23.74 15.47 6.88
N ASN A 268 -24.79 15.13 7.60
CA ASN A 268 -24.70 14.35 8.84
C ASN A 268 -24.80 12.84 8.64
N GLY A 269 -24.94 12.38 7.39
CA GLY A 269 -25.05 10.97 7.02
C GLY A 269 -26.35 10.29 7.44
N LYS A 270 -27.37 11.04 7.91
CA LYS A 270 -28.65 10.49 8.38
C LYS A 270 -29.76 10.50 7.31
N GLY A 271 -29.49 11.06 6.14
CA GLY A 271 -30.46 11.21 5.06
C GLY A 271 -31.56 12.23 5.32
N GLY A 272 -32.71 12.08 4.65
CA GLY A 272 -33.82 13.05 4.74
C GLY A 272 -33.70 14.24 3.78
N ILE A 273 -34.54 15.24 4.02
CA ILE A 273 -34.74 16.39 3.14
C ILE A 273 -33.98 17.65 3.60
N ALA A 274 -33.14 17.53 4.62
CA ALA A 274 -32.34 18.66 5.10
C ALA A 274 -31.43 19.16 3.99
N ASP A 275 -31.30 20.48 3.84
CA ASP A 275 -30.52 21.09 2.76
C ASP A 275 -29.06 20.61 2.76
N ALA A 276 -28.45 20.51 3.94
CA ALA A 276 -27.08 20.01 4.08
C ALA A 276 -26.90 18.55 3.65
N ASN A 277 -27.94 17.71 3.79
CA ASN A 277 -27.87 16.29 3.41
C ASN A 277 -28.12 16.09 1.90
N ASN A 278 -28.48 17.14 1.18
CA ASN A 278 -28.78 17.11 -0.25
C ASN A 278 -27.74 17.88 -1.08
N LYS A 279 -26.56 18.15 -0.50
CA LYS A 279 -25.44 18.82 -1.15
C LYS A 279 -24.22 17.92 -1.22
N GLU A 280 -23.48 18.05 -2.31
CA GLU A 280 -22.12 17.53 -2.41
C GLU A 280 -21.17 18.57 -1.83
N TYR A 281 -20.24 18.14 -0.99
CA TYR A 281 -19.15 18.95 -0.47
C TYR A 281 -17.86 18.53 -1.15
N TYR A 282 -16.95 19.47 -1.39
CA TYR A 282 -15.70 19.19 -2.10
C TYR A 282 -14.55 20.05 -1.56
N GLY A 283 -13.31 19.66 -1.87
CA GLY A 283 -12.12 20.44 -1.54
C GLY A 283 -10.82 19.77 -1.99
N SER A 284 -9.69 20.37 -1.60
CA SER A 284 -8.34 19.86 -1.82
C SER A 284 -7.56 19.82 -0.51
N PHE A 285 -6.42 19.13 -0.48
CA PHE A 285 -5.51 19.17 0.65
C PHE A 285 -4.34 20.13 0.37
N ASP A 286 -3.97 20.95 1.36
CA ASP A 286 -2.71 21.69 1.33
C ASP A 286 -1.53 20.80 1.78
N ASP A 287 -0.29 21.30 1.65
CA ASP A 287 0.92 20.58 2.07
C ASP A 287 0.95 20.27 3.58
N LYS A 288 0.14 20.98 4.37
CA LYS A 288 -0.04 20.80 5.81
C LYS A 288 -1.21 19.87 6.15
N ARG A 289 -1.79 19.19 5.15
CA ARG A 289 -2.89 18.22 5.25
C ARG A 289 -4.20 18.83 5.77
N ASN A 290 -4.42 20.12 5.55
CA ASN A 290 -5.70 20.77 5.82
C ASN A 290 -6.57 20.76 4.57
N ALA A 291 -7.87 20.56 4.75
CA ALA A 291 -8.86 20.80 3.71
C ALA A 291 -8.91 22.29 3.37
N ILE A 292 -8.63 22.62 2.12
CA ILE A 292 -8.64 23.97 1.56
C ILE A 292 -9.54 24.00 0.32
N ASN A 293 -9.85 25.22 -0.16
CA ASN A 293 -10.72 25.43 -1.32
C ASN A 293 -12.05 24.68 -1.19
N THR A 294 -12.56 24.58 0.03
CA THR A 294 -13.75 23.80 0.34
C THR A 294 -15.00 24.51 -0.11
N GLY A 295 -15.95 23.78 -0.71
CA GLY A 295 -17.22 24.33 -1.16
C GLY A 295 -18.35 23.31 -1.10
N SER A 296 -19.52 23.71 -1.60
CA SER A 296 -20.68 22.83 -1.72
C SER A 296 -21.47 23.11 -2.98
N SER A 297 -22.11 22.08 -3.52
CA SER A 297 -23.07 22.19 -4.61
C SER A 297 -24.35 22.93 -4.20
N ALA A 298 -25.20 23.23 -5.19
CA ALA A 298 -26.59 23.53 -4.93
C ALA A 298 -27.33 22.27 -4.44
N SER A 299 -28.36 22.47 -3.61
CA SER A 299 -29.20 21.39 -3.10
C SER A 299 -29.85 20.61 -4.24
N GLY A 300 -29.66 19.29 -4.24
CA GLY A 300 -30.18 18.37 -5.23
C GLY A 300 -31.30 17.49 -4.70
N LYS A 301 -31.81 16.62 -5.58
CA LYS A 301 -32.75 15.57 -5.22
C LYS A 301 -32.31 14.24 -5.86
N PRO A 302 -32.38 13.11 -5.13
CA PRO A 302 -32.01 11.81 -5.68
C PRO A 302 -32.73 11.46 -6.99
N SER A 303 -34.01 11.84 -7.11
CA SER A 303 -34.83 11.55 -8.29
C SER A 303 -34.38 12.26 -9.57
N LEU A 304 -33.68 13.39 -9.45
CA LEU A 304 -33.25 14.20 -10.60
C LEU A 304 -31.89 13.76 -11.18
N GLY A 305 -31.17 12.85 -10.49
CA GLY A 305 -29.91 12.27 -10.97
C GLY A 305 -28.82 13.29 -11.30
N LYS A 306 -28.94 14.54 -10.82
CA LYS A 306 -27.94 15.59 -11.07
C LYS A 306 -26.74 15.39 -10.14
N ASN A 307 -25.66 14.86 -10.69
CA ASN A 307 -24.28 15.06 -10.20
C ASN A 307 -23.55 15.83 -11.33
N LEU A 308 -22.52 16.66 -11.17
CA LEU A 308 -21.50 16.83 -10.12
C LEU A 308 -21.11 18.31 -10.09
N VAL A 309 -20.58 18.79 -8.96
CA VAL A 309 -19.61 19.89 -9.05
C VAL A 309 -18.40 19.36 -9.81
N SER A 310 -18.18 19.89 -11.02
CA SER A 310 -16.92 19.72 -11.76
C SER A 310 -15.83 20.53 -11.05
N GLY A 311 -15.34 20.06 -9.91
CA GLY A 311 -14.28 20.69 -9.17
C GLY A 311 -13.05 19.80 -9.19
N SER A 312 -11.94 20.31 -9.72
CA SER A 312 -10.60 19.69 -9.70
C SER A 312 -10.04 19.61 -8.26
N GLY A 313 -10.75 18.89 -7.39
CA GLY A 313 -10.41 18.72 -5.98
C GLY A 313 -9.81 17.36 -5.71
N ASP A 314 -9.22 17.20 -4.52
CA ASP A 314 -8.68 15.90 -4.08
C ASP A 314 -9.78 15.02 -3.48
N PHE A 315 -10.87 15.63 -3.02
CA PHE A 315 -12.00 14.93 -2.42
C PHE A 315 -13.36 15.59 -2.70
N TYR A 316 -14.41 14.78 -2.61
CA TYR A 316 -15.80 15.24 -2.51
C TYR A 316 -16.67 14.24 -1.74
N SER A 317 -17.94 14.58 -1.52
CA SER A 317 -18.92 13.74 -0.82
C SER A 317 -20.14 13.49 -1.69
N HIS A 318 -20.64 12.25 -1.67
CA HIS A 318 -21.97 11.95 -2.15
C HIS A 318 -23.02 12.15 -1.04
N PRO A 319 -24.15 12.82 -1.33
CA PRO A 319 -25.07 13.23 -0.29
C PRO A 319 -25.81 12.01 0.31
N SER A 320 -26.22 12.12 1.57
CA SER A 320 -27.01 11.09 2.26
C SER A 320 -28.52 11.24 2.04
N GLY A 321 -28.94 12.39 1.51
CA GLY A 321 -30.33 12.83 1.41
C GLY A 321 -31.27 11.85 0.74
N THR A 322 -32.54 11.92 1.13
CA THR A 322 -33.58 10.99 0.67
C THR A 322 -34.83 11.74 0.26
N GLU A 323 -35.55 11.22 -0.73
CA GLU A 323 -36.80 11.77 -1.21
C GLU A 323 -37.90 10.71 -1.24
N LYS A 324 -39.13 11.07 -0.85
CA LYS A 324 -40.30 10.21 -1.08
C LYS A 324 -40.77 10.36 -2.52
N ILE A 325 -40.80 9.26 -3.25
CA ILE A 325 -41.22 9.20 -4.65
C ILE A 325 -42.49 8.36 -4.73
N VAL A 326 -43.55 8.87 -5.35
CA VAL A 326 -44.78 8.11 -5.63
C VAL A 326 -44.82 7.77 -7.10
N LYS A 327 -44.87 6.47 -7.43
CA LYS A 327 -44.99 5.99 -8.81
C LYS A 327 -46.04 4.89 -8.88
N ASN A 328 -47.01 5.02 -9.78
CA ASN A 328 -48.12 4.07 -9.93
C ASN A 328 -48.87 3.77 -8.61
N GLY A 329 -49.03 4.78 -7.74
CA GLY A 329 -49.69 4.63 -6.43
C GLY A 329 -48.86 3.98 -5.32
N GLN A 330 -47.65 3.48 -5.63
CA GLN A 330 -46.72 2.96 -4.62
C GLN A 330 -45.70 4.03 -4.21
N SER A 331 -45.41 4.09 -2.90
CA SER A 331 -44.41 4.99 -2.33
C SER A 331 -43.06 4.31 -2.20
N TYR A 332 -42.02 4.99 -2.67
CA TYR A 332 -40.62 4.57 -2.59
C TYR A 332 -39.80 5.66 -1.91
N THR A 333 -38.66 5.29 -1.33
CA THR A 333 -37.65 6.24 -0.88
C THR A 333 -36.49 6.23 -1.87
N GLY A 334 -36.34 7.33 -2.60
CA GLY A 334 -35.17 7.58 -3.43
C GLY A 334 -34.00 8.00 -2.56
N SER A 335 -32.82 7.49 -2.88
CA SER A 335 -31.56 7.77 -2.18
C SER A 335 -30.44 7.93 -3.21
N TRP A 336 -29.43 8.72 -2.87
CA TRP A 336 -28.25 8.89 -3.71
C TRP A 336 -27.40 7.61 -3.77
N ALA A 337 -26.84 7.34 -4.95
CA ALA A 337 -25.77 6.35 -5.06
C ALA A 337 -24.54 6.83 -4.28
N GLN A 338 -23.94 5.93 -3.52
CA GLN A 338 -22.85 6.27 -2.61
C GLN A 338 -21.45 6.02 -3.20
N PRO A 339 -21.20 4.93 -3.96
CA PRO A 339 -19.92 4.76 -4.64
C PRO A 339 -19.80 5.71 -5.86
N PRO A 340 -18.57 6.03 -6.33
CA PRO A 340 -18.34 6.87 -7.50
C PRO A 340 -18.99 6.29 -8.76
N SER A 341 -19.70 7.13 -9.50
CA SER A 341 -20.40 6.81 -10.74
C SER A 341 -19.44 6.54 -11.90
N LYS A 342 -19.99 6.09 -13.04
CA LYS A 342 -19.24 5.96 -14.29
C LYS A 342 -18.60 7.29 -14.70
N GLN A 343 -19.34 8.39 -14.54
CA GLN A 343 -18.88 9.72 -14.90
C GLN A 343 -17.68 10.12 -14.03
N ASP A 344 -17.77 9.97 -12.71
CA ASP A 344 -16.69 10.26 -11.76
C ASP A 344 -15.38 9.58 -12.17
N ILE A 345 -15.46 8.28 -12.43
CA ILE A 345 -14.32 7.47 -12.86
C ILE A 345 -13.78 7.96 -14.20
N SER A 346 -14.65 8.24 -15.17
CA SER A 346 -14.21 8.65 -16.51
C SER A 346 -13.58 10.04 -16.58
N THR A 347 -13.96 10.95 -15.68
CA THR A 347 -13.41 12.31 -15.59
C THR A 347 -12.18 12.38 -14.69
N SER A 348 -11.95 11.35 -13.87
CA SER A 348 -10.76 11.24 -13.04
C SER A 348 -9.50 11.04 -13.88
N SER A 349 -8.38 11.47 -13.33
CA SER A 349 -7.06 11.24 -13.93
C SER A 349 -6.47 9.89 -13.48
N LYS A 350 -5.15 9.70 -13.69
CA LYS A 350 -4.42 8.58 -13.07
C LYS A 350 -4.19 8.79 -11.56
N ARG A 351 -4.41 10.00 -11.04
CA ARG A 351 -4.30 10.33 -9.62
C ARG A 351 -5.43 9.66 -8.84
N MET A 352 -5.13 9.27 -7.60
CA MET A 352 -6.17 8.79 -6.69
C MET A 352 -7.00 9.96 -6.16
N GLU A 353 -8.32 9.79 -6.21
CA GLU A 353 -9.32 10.72 -5.67
C GLU A 353 -10.11 10.04 -4.56
N ILE A 354 -10.66 10.86 -3.67
CA ILE A 354 -11.47 10.41 -2.53
C ILE A 354 -12.91 10.85 -2.71
N VAL A 355 -13.85 9.90 -2.62
CA VAL A 355 -15.27 10.23 -2.44
C VAL A 355 -15.82 9.63 -1.15
N VAL A 356 -16.51 10.44 -0.37
CA VAL A 356 -17.17 10.02 0.87
C VAL A 356 -18.65 9.77 0.59
N GLY A 357 -19.08 8.53 0.68
CA GLY A 357 -20.49 8.16 0.70
C GLY A 357 -21.09 8.43 2.08
N MET A 358 -21.75 9.57 2.24
CA MET A 358 -22.26 10.00 3.55
C MET A 358 -23.39 9.11 4.07
N GLY A 359 -24.25 8.62 3.16
CA GLY A 359 -25.39 7.76 3.50
C GLY A 359 -25.00 6.35 3.94
N ASN A 360 -23.91 5.80 3.39
CA ASN A 360 -23.42 4.47 3.81
C ASN A 360 -22.16 4.52 4.69
N LYS A 361 -21.68 5.73 4.99
CA LYS A 361 -20.55 5.98 5.90
C LYS A 361 -19.25 5.31 5.43
N ARG A 362 -19.00 5.31 4.12
CA ARG A 362 -17.79 4.75 3.51
C ARG A 362 -17.02 5.79 2.72
N ILE A 363 -15.70 5.64 2.74
CA ILE A 363 -14.77 6.36 1.89
C ILE A 363 -14.39 5.41 0.74
N TYR A 364 -14.39 5.94 -0.46
CA TYR A 364 -13.97 5.26 -1.68
C TYR A 364 -12.75 5.96 -2.24
N ILE A 365 -11.74 5.18 -2.58
CA ILE A 365 -10.50 5.66 -3.17
C ILE A 365 -10.43 5.07 -4.57
N TYR A 366 -10.40 5.94 -5.57
CA TYR A 366 -10.60 5.54 -6.97
C TYR A 366 -9.74 6.39 -7.91
N ASN A 367 -9.63 5.93 -9.16
CA ASN A 367 -9.04 6.69 -10.27
C ASN A 367 -9.77 6.34 -11.57
N ASN A 368 -9.19 6.70 -12.72
CA ASN A 368 -9.76 6.40 -14.04
C ASN A 368 -9.90 4.91 -14.41
N LYS A 369 -9.43 3.98 -13.57
CA LYS A 369 -9.62 2.53 -13.73
C LYS A 369 -10.70 1.97 -12.80
N GLY A 370 -11.27 2.79 -11.92
CA GLY A 370 -12.31 2.40 -10.98
C GLY A 370 -11.91 2.51 -9.51
N VAL A 371 -12.77 2.01 -8.64
CA VAL A 371 -12.54 1.96 -7.20
C VAL A 371 -11.46 0.93 -6.88
N VAL A 372 -10.41 1.39 -6.19
CA VAL A 372 -9.23 0.59 -5.82
C VAL A 372 -9.27 0.18 -4.36
N ALA A 373 -9.81 1.03 -3.48
CA ALA A 373 -9.93 0.72 -2.06
C ALA A 373 -11.19 1.34 -1.46
N THR A 374 -11.66 0.75 -0.37
CA THR A 374 -12.78 1.29 0.41
C THR A 374 -12.51 1.10 1.90
N ILE A 375 -12.98 2.05 2.72
CA ILE A 375 -12.80 1.99 4.18
C ILE A 375 -13.96 2.72 4.89
N PRO A 376 -14.43 2.28 6.07
CA PRO A 376 -15.45 3.01 6.80
C PRO A 376 -14.93 4.35 7.35
N ILE A 377 -15.80 5.36 7.45
CA ILE A 377 -15.43 6.66 8.04
C ILE A 377 -15.06 6.57 9.53
N THR A 378 -15.38 5.45 10.21
CA THR A 378 -15.11 5.24 11.65
C THR A 378 -13.62 5.16 11.99
N ILE A 379 -12.76 5.04 10.99
CA ILE A 379 -11.30 5.14 11.16
C ILE A 379 -10.86 6.57 11.48
N ILE A 380 -11.67 7.56 11.11
CA ILE A 380 -11.40 8.98 11.33
C ILE A 380 -11.71 9.24 12.80
N LYS A 381 -10.65 9.38 13.60
CA LYS A 381 -10.72 9.57 15.06
C LYS A 381 -9.91 10.79 15.46
#